data_AF-A0A0S7XSV8-F1
#
_entry.id   AF-A0A0S7XSV8-F1
#
_cell.length_a   1.000
_cell.length_b   1.000
_cell.length_c   1.000
_cell.angle_alpha   90.00
_cell.angle_beta   90.00
_cell.angle_gamma   90.00
#
_symmetry.space_group_name_H-M   'P 1'
#
loop_
_entity.id
_entity.type
_entity.pdbx_description
1 polymer ?
#
loop_
_entity_poly.entity_id
_entity_poly.type
_entity_poly.pdbx_seq_one_letter_code
_entity_poly.pdbx_strand_id
1 'polypeptide(L)'
;MTNSEVDSIEFCGGEPTIRSDFIQIIDRARHMGFRRIKVLTNGRIFSDMQMVIKSIEAGCYLFEIKIWGSNPDIHDYITQTKGSFWQTIQGLKNLQRLPIDKFICIRIPICRQNYMDLQNIIATIIPYKINRLILSFKDSSLPMRHALPYIEKSINISILNRVWILTENIPFCVMQGLEHHIHALYNVDKTPYEISYEYHENCKVCIYKSVCPGVDSQYLKNFGYQEFSPVIESKHPQDIKKLYE
;
A
#
# COMPACT_ATOMS: atom_id res chain seq x y z
N MET A 1 12.74 -23.12 -21.93
CA MET A 1 13.02 -21.81 -21.32
C MET A 1 11.85 -20.92 -21.70
N THR A 2 10.90 -20.71 -20.79
CA THR A 2 9.73 -19.87 -21.07
C THR A 2 10.17 -18.42 -21.06
N ASN A 3 10.03 -17.80 -22.22
CA ASN A 3 10.22 -16.38 -22.44
C ASN A 3 9.09 -15.65 -21.69
N SER A 4 9.33 -15.18 -20.46
CA SER A 4 8.37 -14.30 -19.77
C SER A 4 9.10 -13.09 -19.23
N GLU A 5 8.81 -11.92 -19.80
CA GLU A 5 9.27 -10.59 -19.39
C GLU A 5 8.89 -10.23 -17.92
N VAL A 6 8.16 -11.11 -17.23
CA VAL A 6 7.67 -10.93 -15.87
C VAL A 6 8.56 -11.68 -14.88
N ASP A 7 9.35 -10.94 -14.10
CA ASP A 7 10.27 -11.47 -13.07
C ASP A 7 9.71 -11.37 -11.64
N SER A 8 8.50 -10.82 -11.49
CA SER A 8 7.83 -10.65 -10.19
C SER A 8 6.47 -11.31 -10.13
N ILE A 9 6.14 -11.82 -8.95
CA ILE A 9 4.81 -12.32 -8.63
C ILE A 9 4.39 -11.82 -7.25
N GLU A 10 3.13 -11.43 -7.11
CA GLU A 10 2.52 -11.05 -5.84
C GLU A 10 1.40 -12.02 -5.48
N PHE A 11 1.46 -12.57 -4.27
CA PHE A 11 0.37 -13.34 -3.68
C PHE A 11 -0.50 -12.43 -2.83
N CYS A 12 -1.74 -12.23 -3.26
CA CYS A 12 -2.75 -11.40 -2.60
C CYS A 12 -4.12 -12.12 -2.60
N GLY A 13 -5.20 -11.41 -2.24
CA GLY A 13 -6.57 -11.95 -2.15
C GLY A 13 -7.21 -11.60 -0.82
N GLY A 14 -7.86 -12.59 -0.18
CA GLY A 14 -8.29 -12.48 1.21
C GLY A 14 -7.09 -12.47 2.16
N GLU A 15 -6.78 -13.63 2.73
CA GLU A 15 -5.51 -13.88 3.41
C GLU A 15 -4.80 -15.07 2.76
N PRO A 16 -3.78 -14.85 1.90
CA PRO A 16 -3.14 -15.93 1.16
C PRO A 16 -2.53 -16.99 2.09
N THR A 17 -2.09 -16.61 3.29
CA THR A 17 -1.40 -17.50 4.22
C THR A 17 -2.32 -18.50 4.93
N ILE A 18 -3.64 -18.37 4.79
CA ILE A 18 -4.60 -19.36 5.34
C ILE A 18 -4.59 -20.66 4.53
N ARG A 19 -4.16 -20.60 3.26
CA ARG A 19 -4.07 -21.79 2.42
C ARG A 19 -3.01 -22.76 2.97
N SER A 20 -3.39 -24.03 3.10
CA SER A 20 -2.48 -25.08 3.57
C SER A 20 -1.28 -25.32 2.65
N ASP A 21 -1.42 -25.00 1.36
CA ASP A 21 -0.38 -25.14 0.33
C ASP A 21 0.41 -23.84 0.09
N PHE A 22 0.21 -22.78 0.89
CA PHE A 22 0.84 -21.46 0.68
C PHE A 22 2.36 -21.53 0.48
N ILE A 23 3.08 -22.26 1.34
CA ILE A 23 4.54 -22.42 1.23
C ILE A 23 4.94 -23.16 -0.04
N GLN A 24 4.17 -24.19 -0.43
CA GLN A 24 4.42 -24.97 -1.65
C GLN A 24 4.21 -24.12 -2.90
N ILE A 25 3.22 -23.22 -2.87
CA ILE A 25 2.96 -22.26 -3.97
C ILE A 25 4.14 -21.30 -4.14
N ILE A 26 4.68 -20.75 -3.03
CA ILE A 26 5.87 -19.88 -3.08
C ILE A 26 7.06 -20.66 -3.66
N ASP A 27 7.32 -21.86 -3.16
CA ASP A 27 8.43 -22.69 -3.61
C ASP A 27 8.29 -23.04 -5.10
N ARG A 28 7.07 -23.33 -5.55
CA ARG A 28 6.79 -23.58 -6.97
C ARG A 28 7.04 -22.36 -7.83
N ALA A 29 6.62 -21.17 -7.39
CA ALA A 29 6.89 -19.92 -8.10
C ALA A 29 8.40 -19.66 -8.23
N ARG A 30 9.18 -19.91 -7.17
CA ARG A 30 10.64 -19.83 -7.22
C ARG A 30 11.21 -20.79 -8.30
N HIS A 31 10.76 -22.04 -8.32
CA HIS A 31 11.19 -23.03 -9.32
C HIS A 31 10.73 -22.70 -10.76
N MET A 32 9.68 -21.90 -10.91
CA MET A 32 9.24 -21.37 -12.21
C MET A 32 10.10 -20.20 -12.70
N GLY A 33 11.02 -19.70 -11.88
CA GLY A 33 11.97 -18.65 -12.25
C GLY A 33 11.64 -17.24 -11.75
N PHE A 34 10.56 -17.06 -10.98
CA PHE A 34 10.25 -15.76 -10.39
C PHE A 34 11.29 -15.38 -9.33
N ARG A 35 11.96 -14.24 -9.48
CA ARG A 35 12.98 -13.77 -8.53
C ARG A 35 12.41 -12.84 -7.46
N ARG A 36 11.36 -12.08 -7.80
CA ARG A 36 10.71 -11.13 -6.90
C ARG A 36 9.36 -11.66 -6.43
N ILE A 37 9.39 -12.50 -5.40
CA ILE A 37 8.19 -13.09 -4.82
C ILE A 37 7.71 -12.27 -3.62
N LYS A 38 6.53 -11.67 -3.77
CA LYS A 38 5.88 -10.82 -2.77
C LYS A 38 4.63 -11.46 -2.20
N VAL A 39 4.38 -11.22 -0.92
CA VAL A 39 3.10 -11.56 -0.27
C VAL A 39 2.46 -10.29 0.32
N LEU A 40 1.19 -10.07 -0.01
CA LEU A 40 0.32 -9.10 0.67
C LEU A 40 -0.56 -9.83 1.68
N THR A 41 -0.34 -9.56 2.97
CA THR A 41 -0.93 -10.33 4.08
C THR A 41 -1.31 -9.42 5.25
N ASN A 42 -2.15 -9.90 6.16
CA ASN A 42 -2.32 -9.30 7.48
C ASN A 42 -1.13 -9.55 8.41
N GLY A 43 -0.18 -10.41 8.04
CA GLY A 43 1.08 -10.66 8.77
C GLY A 43 0.93 -11.47 10.06
N ARG A 44 -0.29 -11.88 10.44
CA ARG A 44 -0.55 -12.58 11.69
C ARG A 44 0.13 -13.95 11.75
N ILE A 45 0.19 -14.67 10.63
CA ILE A 45 0.85 -15.99 10.58
C ILE A 45 2.33 -15.91 10.96
N PHE A 46 2.97 -14.76 10.71
CA PHE A 46 4.38 -14.54 11.01
C PHE A 46 4.65 -14.33 12.51
N SER A 47 3.61 -14.26 13.36
CA SER A 47 3.80 -14.35 14.80
C SER A 47 4.45 -15.68 15.20
N ASP A 48 4.26 -16.73 14.38
CA ASP A 48 5.04 -17.97 14.43
C ASP A 48 6.34 -17.82 13.63
N MET A 49 7.47 -17.91 14.31
CA MET A 49 8.81 -17.82 13.71
C MET A 49 9.05 -18.92 12.67
N GLN A 50 8.48 -20.11 12.86
CA GLN A 50 8.63 -21.21 11.89
C GLN A 50 7.99 -20.86 10.54
N MET A 51 6.89 -20.13 10.55
CA MET A 51 6.25 -19.67 9.31
C MET A 51 7.06 -18.60 8.60
N VAL A 52 7.79 -17.76 9.34
CA VAL A 52 8.74 -16.80 8.75
C VAL A 52 9.89 -17.55 8.06
N ILE A 53 10.50 -18.51 8.75
CA ILE A 53 11.62 -19.32 8.22
C ILE A 53 11.18 -20.06 6.95
N LYS A 54 10.05 -20.80 7.00
CA LYS A 54 9.51 -21.53 5.85
C LYS A 54 9.23 -20.62 4.65
N SER A 55 8.74 -19.39 4.88
CA SER A 55 8.44 -18.45 3.79
C SER A 55 9.72 -17.97 3.09
N ILE A 56 10.77 -17.69 3.87
CA ILE A 56 12.09 -17.29 3.36
C ILE A 56 12.74 -18.45 2.60
N GLU A 57 12.74 -19.66 3.18
CA GLU A 57 13.30 -20.87 2.57
C GLU A 57 12.61 -21.22 1.25
N ALA A 58 11.31 -20.96 1.12
CA ALA A 58 10.56 -21.13 -0.12
C ALA A 58 10.87 -20.02 -1.17
N GLY A 59 11.46 -18.90 -0.76
CA GLY A 59 11.89 -17.82 -1.66
C GLY A 59 11.12 -16.49 -1.54
N CYS A 60 10.27 -16.32 -0.53
CA CYS A 60 9.57 -15.06 -0.31
C CYS A 60 10.40 -14.09 0.53
N TYR A 61 10.85 -12.99 -0.09
CA TYR A 61 11.67 -11.96 0.55
C TYR A 61 10.98 -10.58 0.59
N LEU A 62 9.81 -10.44 -0.05
CA LEU A 62 9.06 -9.18 -0.09
C LEU A 62 7.75 -9.35 0.68
N PHE A 63 7.65 -8.71 1.84
CA PHE A 63 6.48 -8.79 2.72
C PHE A 63 5.76 -7.46 2.71
N GLU A 64 4.50 -7.45 2.28
CA GLU A 64 3.60 -6.31 2.43
C GLU A 64 2.54 -6.62 3.48
N ILE A 65 2.63 -5.94 4.63
CA ILE A 65 1.81 -6.24 5.80
C ILE A 65 0.78 -5.13 5.99
N LYS A 66 -0.50 -5.53 6.06
CA LYS A 66 -1.60 -4.62 6.35
C LYS A 66 -1.65 -4.30 7.84
N ILE A 67 -1.66 -3.01 8.18
CA ILE A 67 -1.85 -2.51 9.55
C ILE A 67 -2.99 -1.50 9.56
N TRP A 68 -3.96 -1.72 10.45
CA TRP A 68 -5.20 -0.94 10.50
C TRP A 68 -5.27 0.12 11.61
N GLY A 69 -4.45 0.01 12.65
CA GLY A 69 -4.52 0.85 13.83
C GLY A 69 -3.23 0.79 14.65
N SER A 70 -2.98 1.83 15.44
CA SER A 70 -1.77 2.03 16.24
C SER A 70 -1.75 1.20 17.52
N ASN A 71 -2.91 0.62 17.88
CA ASN A 71 -3.17 -0.12 19.09
C ASN A 71 -4.27 -1.19 18.86
N PRO A 72 -4.47 -2.13 19.81
CA PRO A 72 -5.49 -3.16 19.70
C PRO A 72 -6.92 -2.64 19.56
N ASP A 73 -7.27 -1.54 20.23
CA ASP A 73 -8.66 -1.05 20.24
C ASP A 73 -9.13 -0.65 18.84
N ILE A 74 -8.27 0.01 18.06
CA ILE A 74 -8.59 0.39 16.67
C ILE A 74 -8.35 -0.79 15.72
N HIS A 75 -7.21 -1.48 15.85
CA HIS A 75 -6.81 -2.52 14.91
C HIS A 75 -7.69 -3.78 15.00
N ASP A 76 -7.94 -4.28 16.21
CA ASP A 76 -8.78 -5.46 16.42
C ASP A 76 -10.26 -5.15 16.14
N TYR A 77 -10.70 -3.91 16.40
CA TYR A 77 -12.02 -3.44 15.98
C TYR A 77 -12.16 -3.47 14.46
N ILE A 78 -11.23 -2.92 13.68
CA ILE A 78 -11.37 -2.90 12.22
C ILE A 78 -11.25 -4.30 11.62
N THR A 79 -10.32 -5.12 12.14
CA THR A 79 -10.12 -6.50 11.67
C THR A 79 -11.17 -7.48 12.19
N GLN A 80 -12.04 -7.05 13.11
CA GLN A 80 -13.03 -7.88 13.80
C GLN A 80 -12.41 -9.13 14.44
N THR A 81 -11.14 -9.03 14.88
CA THR A 81 -10.38 -10.17 15.41
C THR A 81 -9.56 -9.76 16.62
N LYS A 82 -9.95 -10.23 17.81
CA LYS A 82 -9.22 -9.99 19.06
C LYS A 82 -7.80 -10.57 19.00
N GLY A 83 -6.82 -9.77 19.41
CA GLY A 83 -5.39 -10.11 19.42
C GLY A 83 -4.68 -9.94 18.09
N SER A 84 -5.39 -9.52 17.02
CA SER A 84 -4.80 -9.37 15.68
C SER A 84 -3.66 -8.37 15.64
N PHE A 85 -3.75 -7.28 16.42
CA PHE A 85 -2.71 -6.27 16.53
C PHE A 85 -1.42 -6.88 17.04
N TRP A 86 -1.47 -7.56 18.19
CA TRP A 86 -0.28 -8.14 18.80
C TRP A 86 0.33 -9.26 17.97
N GLN A 87 -0.50 -10.06 17.29
CA GLN A 87 -0.02 -11.07 16.33
C GLN A 87 0.75 -10.40 15.18
N THR A 88 0.21 -9.34 14.60
CA THR A 88 0.83 -8.61 13.48
C THR A 88 2.15 -7.95 13.91
N ILE A 89 2.16 -7.29 15.08
CA ILE A 89 3.38 -6.71 15.67
C ILE A 89 4.43 -7.78 15.99
N GLN A 90 4.01 -8.95 16.50
CA GLN A 90 4.92 -10.07 16.74
C GLN A 90 5.48 -10.61 15.41
N GLY A 91 4.69 -10.63 14.35
CA GLY A 91 5.13 -10.96 13.00
C GLY A 91 6.22 -10.01 12.49
N LEU A 92 6.02 -8.70 12.66
CA LEU A 92 7.05 -7.71 12.33
C LEU A 92 8.34 -7.91 13.13
N LYS A 93 8.23 -8.19 14.43
CA LYS A 93 9.40 -8.49 15.28
C LYS A 93 10.15 -9.73 14.80
N ASN A 94 9.43 -10.80 14.46
CA ASN A 94 10.04 -12.04 13.99
C ASN A 94 10.74 -11.86 12.64
N LEU A 95 10.10 -11.16 11.70
CA LEU A 95 10.74 -10.75 10.46
C LEU A 95 12.03 -10.00 10.78
N GLN A 96 11.96 -8.89 11.53
CA GLN A 96 13.14 -8.07 11.84
C GLN A 96 14.31 -8.83 12.49
N ARG A 97 14.04 -9.85 13.29
CA ARG A 97 15.07 -10.66 13.95
C ARG A 97 15.87 -11.57 13.01
N LEU A 98 15.36 -11.85 11.81
CA LEU A 98 16.08 -12.69 10.86
C LEU A 98 17.33 -11.97 10.33
N PRO A 99 18.52 -12.62 10.37
CA PRO A 99 19.78 -12.06 9.86
C PRO A 99 19.87 -12.21 8.33
N ILE A 100 18.77 -11.95 7.63
CA ILE A 100 18.63 -12.08 6.18
C ILE A 100 17.94 -10.83 5.65
N ASP A 101 18.48 -10.32 4.55
CA ASP A 101 17.92 -9.19 3.82
C ASP A 101 16.55 -9.54 3.25
N LYS A 102 15.60 -8.65 3.49
CA LYS A 102 14.21 -8.78 3.08
C LYS A 102 13.60 -7.39 3.03
N PHE A 103 12.56 -7.25 2.24
CA PHE A 103 11.83 -5.99 2.10
C PHE A 103 10.52 -6.06 2.86
N ILE A 104 10.32 -5.15 3.80
CA ILE A 104 9.08 -5.01 4.57
C ILE A 104 8.41 -3.71 4.16
N CYS A 105 7.28 -3.84 3.49
CA CYS A 105 6.36 -2.75 3.20
C CYS A 105 5.19 -2.82 4.18
N ILE A 106 4.82 -1.70 4.78
CA ILE A 106 3.56 -1.61 5.53
C ILE A 106 2.54 -0.92 4.65
N ARG A 107 1.38 -1.57 4.46
CA ARG A 107 0.22 -0.96 3.83
C ARG A 107 -0.77 -0.58 4.91
N ILE A 108 -1.20 0.68 4.91
CA ILE A 108 -2.24 1.19 5.80
C ILE A 108 -3.45 1.52 4.93
N PRO A 109 -4.48 0.64 4.87
CA PRO A 109 -5.74 1.02 4.27
C PRO A 109 -6.38 2.14 5.09
N ILE A 110 -6.78 3.22 4.43
CA ILE A 110 -7.43 4.36 5.07
C ILE A 110 -8.95 4.16 5.05
N CYS A 111 -9.57 4.28 6.22
CA CYS A 111 -11.02 4.26 6.39
C CYS A 111 -11.48 5.25 7.45
N ARG A 112 -12.81 5.44 7.56
CA ARG A 112 -13.45 6.32 8.55
C ARG A 112 -12.99 6.05 9.99
N GLN A 113 -12.68 4.80 10.30
CA GLN A 113 -12.32 4.35 11.64
C GLN A 113 -10.86 4.66 12.02
N ASN A 114 -9.95 4.83 11.04
CA ASN A 114 -8.51 4.97 11.33
C ASN A 114 -7.84 6.21 10.73
N TYR A 115 -8.49 7.00 9.89
CA TYR A 115 -7.82 8.13 9.23
C TYR A 115 -7.24 9.15 10.23
N MET A 116 -7.84 9.26 11.42
CA MET A 116 -7.33 10.13 12.50
C MET A 116 -6.11 9.54 13.24
N ASP A 117 -5.85 8.25 13.07
CA ASP A 117 -4.81 7.49 13.76
C ASP A 117 -3.56 7.27 12.89
N LEU A 118 -3.56 7.73 11.62
CA LEU A 118 -2.49 7.44 10.65
C LEU A 118 -1.09 7.82 11.14
N GLN A 119 -0.92 8.94 11.83
CA GLN A 119 0.36 9.37 12.37
C GLN A 119 0.83 8.43 13.48
N ASN A 120 -0.09 8.00 14.35
CA ASN A 120 0.22 7.06 15.43
C ASN A 120 0.55 5.68 14.88
N ILE A 121 -0.16 5.21 13.85
CA ILE A 121 0.17 3.94 13.17
C ILE A 121 1.61 3.99 12.68
N ILE A 122 1.99 5.06 11.99
CA ILE A 122 3.35 5.25 11.46
C ILE A 122 4.38 5.31 12.60
N ALA A 123 4.10 6.07 13.66
CA ALA A 123 4.98 6.14 14.83
C ALA A 123 5.16 4.77 15.51
N THR A 124 4.11 3.95 15.57
CA THR A 124 4.16 2.59 16.12
C THR A 124 5.04 1.66 15.28
N ILE A 125 5.06 1.82 13.95
CA ILE A 125 5.72 0.86 13.05
C ILE A 125 7.16 1.22 12.66
N ILE A 126 7.52 2.51 12.68
CA ILE A 126 8.89 2.99 12.35
C ILE A 126 9.99 2.25 13.14
N PRO A 127 9.85 1.98 14.46
CA PRO A 127 10.86 1.26 15.22
C PRO A 127 11.18 -0.15 14.69
N TYR A 128 10.28 -0.75 13.88
CA TYR A 128 10.50 -2.04 13.25
C TYR A 128 11.23 -1.95 11.90
N LYS A 129 11.99 -0.89 11.63
CA LYS A 129 12.92 -0.74 10.49
C LYS A 129 12.33 -1.20 9.15
N ILE A 130 11.12 -0.72 8.86
CA ILE A 130 10.40 -1.01 7.61
C ILE A 130 11.07 -0.28 6.45
N ASN A 131 10.93 -0.79 5.23
CA ASN A 131 11.53 -0.21 4.03
C ASN A 131 10.61 0.78 3.32
N ARG A 132 9.30 0.54 3.39
CA ARG A 132 8.30 1.34 2.67
C ARG A 132 6.97 1.41 3.41
N LEU A 133 6.27 2.53 3.21
CA LEU A 133 4.89 2.74 3.58
C LEU A 133 4.00 2.96 2.35
N ILE A 134 2.80 2.41 2.39
CA ILE A 134 1.74 2.69 1.41
C ILE A 134 0.47 3.07 2.16
N LEU A 135 -0.02 4.28 1.93
CA LEU A 135 -1.34 4.73 2.38
C LEU A 135 -2.35 4.46 1.28
N SER A 136 -3.31 3.56 1.52
CA SER A 136 -4.24 3.08 0.49
C SER A 136 -5.66 3.55 0.76
N PHE A 137 -6.16 4.50 -0.04
CA PHE A 137 -7.49 5.08 0.15
C PHE A 137 -8.56 4.33 -0.65
N LYS A 138 -9.32 3.42 -0.03
CA LYS A 138 -10.40 2.66 -0.73
C LYS A 138 -11.79 2.84 -0.11
N ASP A 139 -11.88 3.62 0.97
CA ASP A 139 -13.15 3.83 1.67
C ASP A 139 -13.98 4.90 0.96
N SER A 140 -14.95 4.46 0.15
CA SER A 140 -15.88 5.34 -0.56
C SER A 140 -16.91 6.02 0.36
N SER A 141 -16.88 5.76 1.68
CA SER A 141 -17.74 6.44 2.68
C SER A 141 -17.01 7.56 3.43
N LEU A 142 -15.72 7.79 3.14
CA LEU A 142 -14.90 8.85 3.72
C LEU A 142 -14.58 9.91 2.65
N PRO A 143 -14.95 11.18 2.84
CA PRO A 143 -14.44 12.26 1.99
C PRO A 143 -12.92 12.36 2.05
N MET A 144 -12.23 12.37 0.90
CA MET A 144 -10.77 12.46 0.81
C MET A 144 -10.23 13.71 1.51
N ARG A 145 -10.95 14.84 1.42
CA ARG A 145 -10.59 16.09 2.12
C ARG A 145 -10.44 15.92 3.64
N HIS A 146 -11.15 14.97 4.26
CA HIS A 146 -11.03 14.73 5.71
C HIS A 146 -9.77 13.95 6.06
N ALA A 147 -9.33 13.04 5.19
CA ALA A 147 -8.11 12.27 5.39
C ALA A 147 -6.85 13.05 4.98
N LEU A 148 -6.95 14.00 4.05
CA LEU A 148 -5.80 14.70 3.46
C LEU A 148 -4.87 15.33 4.50
N PRO A 149 -5.34 16.08 5.54
CA PRO A 149 -4.45 16.64 6.56
C PRO A 149 -3.69 15.56 7.36
N TYR A 150 -4.25 14.36 7.48
CA TYR A 150 -3.62 13.25 8.17
C TYR A 150 -2.61 12.55 7.27
N ILE A 151 -2.94 12.37 5.99
CA ILE A 151 -2.03 11.86 4.95
C ILE A 151 -0.79 12.74 4.83
N GLU A 152 -0.95 14.07 4.73
CA GLU A 152 0.15 15.03 4.63
C GLU A 152 1.09 14.92 5.84
N LYS A 153 0.55 14.95 7.06
CA LYS A 153 1.34 14.79 8.29
C LYS A 153 2.04 13.43 8.35
N SER A 154 1.36 12.37 7.93
CA SER A 154 1.93 11.02 7.84
C SER A 154 3.10 10.94 6.85
N ILE A 155 2.98 11.61 5.70
CA ILE A 155 4.06 11.73 4.73
C ILE A 155 5.27 12.44 5.34
N ASN A 156 5.05 13.58 5.99
CA ASN A 156 6.13 14.33 6.65
C ASN A 156 6.84 13.51 7.73
N ILE A 157 6.10 12.79 8.58
CA ILE A 157 6.68 11.90 9.60
C ILE A 157 7.54 10.80 8.93
N SER A 158 7.05 10.20 7.85
CA SER A 158 7.77 9.15 7.14
C SER A 158 9.09 9.66 6.53
N ILE A 159 9.05 10.82 5.87
CA ILE A 159 10.24 11.46 5.27
C ILE A 159 11.28 11.78 6.34
N LEU A 160 10.86 12.36 7.47
CA LEU A 160 11.75 12.68 8.60
C LEU A 160 12.46 11.44 9.15
N ASN A 161 11.81 10.28 9.07
CA ASN A 161 12.35 8.99 9.50
C ASN A 161 13.03 8.21 8.36
N ARG A 162 13.22 8.82 7.19
CA ARG A 162 13.85 8.21 6.00
C ARG A 162 13.16 6.93 5.54
N VAL A 163 11.85 6.83 5.76
CA VAL A 163 11.01 5.76 5.23
C VAL A 163 10.31 6.28 3.99
N TRP A 164 10.51 5.62 2.86
CA TRP A 164 9.81 5.98 1.63
C TRP A 164 8.31 5.67 1.78
N ILE A 165 7.47 6.67 1.54
CA ILE A 165 6.01 6.55 1.59
C ILE A 165 5.39 6.83 0.23
N LEU A 166 4.36 6.07 -0.10
CA LEU A 166 3.51 6.25 -1.27
C LEU A 166 2.03 6.30 -0.88
N THR A 167 1.19 6.89 -1.74
CA THR A 167 -0.26 6.89 -1.62
C THR A 167 -0.90 6.16 -2.81
N GLU A 168 -1.98 5.44 -2.57
CA GLU A 168 -2.75 4.75 -3.59
C GLU A 168 -4.20 5.20 -3.57
N ASN A 169 -4.80 5.25 -4.77
CA ASN A 169 -6.20 5.62 -5.00
C ASN A 169 -6.56 7.04 -4.52
N ILE A 170 -5.58 7.95 -4.55
CA ILE A 170 -5.77 9.38 -4.34
C ILE A 170 -5.35 10.09 -5.64
N PRO A 171 -6.24 10.88 -6.27
CA PRO A 171 -5.92 11.55 -7.51
C PRO A 171 -4.97 12.73 -7.29
N PHE A 172 -4.21 13.08 -8.33
CA PHE A 172 -3.21 14.15 -8.30
C PHE A 172 -3.73 15.48 -7.77
N CYS A 173 -4.96 15.85 -8.15
CA CYS A 173 -5.57 17.11 -7.73
C CYS A 173 -5.83 17.23 -6.22
N VAL A 174 -5.89 16.12 -5.49
CA VAL A 174 -6.09 16.11 -4.04
C VAL A 174 -4.76 16.26 -3.30
N MET A 175 -3.64 15.87 -3.92
CA MET A 175 -2.33 15.78 -3.25
C MET A 175 -1.59 17.13 -3.13
N GLN A 176 -2.01 18.19 -3.84
CA GLN A 176 -1.60 19.59 -3.62
C GLN A 176 -0.08 19.81 -3.37
N GLY A 177 0.78 19.34 -4.27
CA GLY A 177 2.25 19.44 -4.12
C GLY A 177 2.93 18.16 -3.60
N LEU A 178 2.16 17.16 -3.16
CA LEU A 178 2.65 15.85 -2.71
C LEU A 178 2.52 14.78 -3.81
N GLU A 179 2.39 15.17 -5.08
CA GLU A 179 2.08 14.25 -6.18
C GLU A 179 3.16 13.18 -6.37
N HIS A 180 4.42 13.48 -6.04
CA HIS A 180 5.55 12.54 -6.10
C HIS A 180 5.39 11.32 -5.18
N HIS A 181 4.46 11.36 -4.24
CA HIS A 181 4.10 10.21 -3.40
C HIS A 181 3.03 9.32 -4.03
N ILE A 182 2.39 9.71 -5.14
CA ILE A 182 1.34 8.89 -5.75
C ILE A 182 1.96 7.63 -6.36
N HIS A 183 1.50 6.48 -5.91
CA HIS A 183 2.01 5.17 -6.33
C HIS A 183 1.85 4.92 -7.84
N ALA A 184 0.79 5.44 -8.46
CA ALA A 184 0.55 5.33 -9.90
C ALA A 184 1.68 5.94 -10.76
N LEU A 185 2.54 6.78 -10.17
CA LEU A 185 3.77 7.27 -10.81
C LEU A 185 4.81 6.19 -11.07
N TYR A 186 4.82 5.14 -10.26
CA TYR A 186 5.89 4.15 -10.24
C TYR A 186 5.45 2.76 -10.70
N ASN A 187 4.14 2.58 -10.92
CA ASN A 187 3.56 1.33 -11.40
C ASN A 187 2.63 1.62 -12.57
N VAL A 188 3.11 1.30 -13.77
CA VAL A 188 2.35 1.39 -15.04
C VAL A 188 1.40 0.20 -15.19
N ASP A 189 1.60 -0.86 -14.40
CA ASP A 189 0.78 -2.06 -14.45
C ASP A 189 -0.51 -1.90 -13.63
N LYS A 190 -1.63 -2.12 -14.33
CA LYS A 190 -2.99 -2.09 -13.81
C LYS A 190 -3.08 -2.98 -12.56
N THR A 191 -3.58 -2.41 -11.46
CA THR A 191 -3.92 -3.19 -10.28
C THR A 191 -4.85 -4.35 -10.66
N PRO A 192 -4.70 -5.55 -10.08
CA PRO A 192 -5.51 -6.73 -10.41
C PRO A 192 -6.99 -6.61 -9.99
N TYR A 193 -7.40 -5.44 -9.50
CA TYR A 193 -8.76 -5.16 -9.07
C TYR A 193 -9.44 -4.29 -10.11
N GLU A 194 -10.65 -4.68 -10.53
CA GLU A 194 -11.52 -3.91 -11.42
C GLU A 194 -12.04 -2.64 -10.71
N ILE A 195 -11.16 -1.69 -10.41
CA ILE A 195 -11.59 -0.35 -10.02
C ILE A 195 -11.93 0.38 -11.31
N SER A 196 -13.21 0.68 -11.50
CA SER A 196 -13.62 1.59 -12.56
C SER A 196 -13.25 3.01 -12.14
N TYR A 197 -12.40 3.65 -12.92
CA TYR A 197 -12.04 5.04 -12.73
C TYR A 197 -12.78 5.93 -13.73
N GLU A 198 -13.26 7.07 -13.24
CA GLU A 198 -13.93 8.09 -14.02
C GLU A 198 -13.14 9.40 -13.98
N TYR A 199 -13.37 10.22 -15.01
CA TYR A 199 -12.80 11.56 -15.12
C TYR A 199 -13.92 12.57 -15.17
N HIS A 200 -13.74 13.67 -14.44
CA HIS A 200 -14.57 14.84 -14.62
C HIS A 200 -14.29 15.49 -15.98
N GLU A 201 -15.25 16.22 -16.54
CA GLU A 201 -15.04 16.95 -17.81
C GLU A 201 -13.85 17.92 -17.72
N ASN A 202 -13.70 18.59 -16.58
CA ASN A 202 -12.58 19.52 -16.35
C ASN A 202 -11.21 18.82 -16.34
N CYS A 203 -11.13 17.48 -16.24
CA CYS A 203 -9.85 16.77 -16.33
C CYS A 203 -9.21 16.90 -17.72
N LYS A 204 -9.94 17.31 -18.76
CA LYS A 204 -9.40 17.54 -20.12
C LYS A 204 -8.26 18.56 -20.14
N VAL A 205 -8.28 19.54 -19.23
CA VAL A 205 -7.25 20.60 -19.13
C VAL A 205 -6.21 20.32 -18.04
N CYS A 206 -6.27 19.16 -17.38
CA CYS A 206 -5.35 18.80 -16.29
C CYS A 206 -4.00 18.35 -16.84
N ILE A 207 -2.90 18.90 -16.30
CA ILE A 207 -1.54 18.54 -16.71
C ILE A 207 -1.18 17.07 -16.42
N TYR A 208 -1.86 16.44 -15.46
CA TYR A 208 -1.66 15.04 -15.10
C TYR A 208 -2.61 14.09 -15.83
N LYS A 209 -3.37 14.55 -16.83
CA LYS A 209 -4.39 13.73 -17.51
C LYS A 209 -3.84 12.45 -18.14
N SER A 210 -2.59 12.44 -18.60
CA SER A 210 -1.96 11.27 -19.22
C SER A 210 -1.53 10.19 -18.21
N VAL A 211 -1.34 10.55 -16.93
CA VAL A 211 -0.77 9.66 -15.90
C VAL A 211 -1.72 9.39 -14.74
N CYS A 212 -2.70 10.27 -14.51
CA CYS A 212 -3.70 10.09 -13.47
C CYS A 212 -4.71 9.00 -13.91
N PRO A 213 -4.94 7.95 -13.10
CA PRO A 213 -5.91 6.91 -13.43
C PRO A 213 -7.36 7.42 -13.42
N GLY A 214 -7.64 8.53 -12.75
CA GLY A 214 -8.98 9.06 -12.50
C GLY A 214 -9.40 8.86 -11.04
N VAL A 215 -10.70 8.97 -10.78
CA VAL A 215 -11.31 8.79 -9.45
C VAL A 215 -12.19 7.55 -9.47
N ASP A 216 -12.18 6.77 -8.39
CA ASP A 216 -13.06 5.60 -8.23
C ASP A 216 -14.53 6.00 -8.44
N SER A 217 -15.20 5.35 -9.39
CA SER A 217 -16.62 5.53 -9.69
C SER A 217 -17.50 5.41 -8.44
N GLN A 218 -17.18 4.49 -7.53
CA GLN A 218 -17.97 4.29 -6.31
C GLN A 218 -17.83 5.47 -5.35
N TYR A 219 -16.66 6.10 -5.29
CA TYR A 219 -16.47 7.34 -4.55
C TYR A 219 -17.32 8.47 -5.14
N LEU A 220 -17.30 8.62 -6.46
CA LEU A 220 -18.04 9.67 -7.17
C LEU A 220 -19.57 9.51 -7.01
N LYS A 221 -20.08 8.28 -6.95
CA LYS A 221 -21.50 8.03 -6.63
C LYS A 221 -21.91 8.59 -5.27
N ASN A 222 -21.01 8.59 -4.30
CA ASN A 222 -21.30 9.00 -2.93
C ASN A 222 -21.09 10.51 -2.70
N PHE A 223 -20.07 11.11 -3.33
CA PHE A 223 -19.66 12.50 -3.05
C PHE A 223 -19.67 13.43 -4.26
N GLY A 224 -19.90 12.91 -5.46
CA GLY A 224 -19.79 13.67 -6.70
C GLY A 224 -18.38 14.19 -6.95
N TYR A 225 -18.29 15.27 -7.72
CA TYR A 225 -17.03 15.81 -8.22
C TYR A 225 -16.47 17.00 -7.43
N GLN A 226 -17.13 17.42 -6.35
CA GLN A 226 -16.89 18.71 -5.69
C GLN A 226 -15.48 18.86 -5.10
N GLU A 227 -14.84 17.76 -4.69
CA GLU A 227 -13.49 17.76 -4.12
C GLU A 227 -12.38 17.73 -5.17
N PHE A 228 -12.73 17.65 -6.46
CA PHE A 228 -11.76 17.46 -7.54
C PHE A 228 -11.73 18.66 -8.48
N SER A 229 -10.54 19.24 -8.63
CA SER A 229 -10.29 20.32 -9.59
C SER A 229 -9.08 19.97 -10.45
N PRO A 230 -9.07 20.26 -11.76
CA PRO A 230 -7.90 19.98 -12.57
C PRO A 230 -6.68 20.75 -12.06
N VAL A 231 -5.52 20.11 -12.11
CA VAL A 231 -4.25 20.77 -11.85
C VAL A 231 -3.81 21.45 -13.14
N ILE A 232 -3.77 22.79 -13.14
CA ILE A 232 -3.38 23.60 -14.31
C ILE A 232 -1.87 23.90 -14.29
N GLU A 233 -1.31 24.07 -13.10
CA GLU A 233 0.12 24.31 -12.89
C GLU A 233 0.62 23.44 -11.73
N SER A 234 1.86 22.99 -11.83
CA SER A 234 2.55 22.28 -10.74
C SER A 234 4.00 22.77 -10.70
N LYS A 235 4.63 22.64 -9.53
CA LYS A 235 6.07 22.88 -9.37
C LYS A 235 6.93 21.74 -9.90
N HIS A 236 6.36 20.55 -10.08
CA HIS A 236 7.07 19.32 -10.46
C HIS A 236 6.57 18.60 -11.73
N PRO A 237 5.88 19.24 -12.70
CA PRO A 237 5.28 18.51 -13.82
C PRO A 237 6.35 17.95 -14.76
N GLN A 238 7.49 18.65 -14.91
CA GLN A 238 8.61 18.18 -15.72
C GLN A 238 9.32 16.98 -15.07
N ASP A 239 9.51 17.00 -13.74
CA ASP A 239 10.14 15.90 -13.01
C ASP A 239 9.27 14.63 -13.07
N ILE A 240 7.96 14.79 -12.89
CA ILE A 240 7.00 13.69 -13.02
C ILE A 240 6.96 13.17 -14.46
N LYS A 241 6.94 14.04 -15.47
CA LYS A 241 6.90 13.62 -16.88
C LYS A 241 8.17 12.86 -17.29
N LYS A 242 9.34 13.28 -16.81
CA LYS A 242 10.62 12.57 -17.03
C LYS A 242 10.67 11.16 -16.44
N LEU A 243 9.84 10.83 -15.45
CA LEU A 243 9.76 9.45 -14.94
C LEU A 243 9.09 8.49 -15.94
N TYR A 244 8.37 9.02 -16.93
CA TYR A 244 7.61 8.25 -17.93
C TYR A 244 8.20 8.29 -19.35
N GLU A 245 9.19 9.15 -19.60
CA GLU A 245 9.95 9.22 -20.87
C GLU A 245 11.24 8.40 -20.76
#